data_AF-A0A963QJA1-F1
#
_entry.id   AF-A0A963QJA1-F1
#
_cell.length_a   1.000
_cell.length_b   1.000
_cell.length_c   1.000
_cell.angle_alpha   90.00
_cell.angle_beta   90.00
_cell.angle_gamma   90.00
#
_symmetry.space_group_name_H-M   'P 1'
#
loop_
_entity.id
_entity.type
_entity.pdbx_description
1 polymer ?
#
loop_
_entity_poly.entity_id
_entity_poly.type
_entity_poly.pdbx_seq_one_letter_code
_entity_poly.pdbx_strand_id
1 'polypeptide(L)' 'MSTPNRSYSVFSDEDFKLLKEAVRHWIQTNDESEQTSKYANLYHRLGRAAGTP' A
#
# COMPACT_ATOMS: atom_id res chain seq x y z
N MET A 1 0.04 -32.88 14.05
CA MET A 1 0.19 -32.70 12.58
C MET A 1 -0.13 -31.25 12.27
N SER A 2 0.86 -30.45 11.86
CA SER A 2 0.65 -29.04 11.52
C SER A 2 0.29 -28.94 10.04
N THR A 3 -0.94 -28.55 9.73
CA THR A 3 -1.35 -28.27 8.36
C THR A 3 -0.63 -27.00 7.87
N PRO A 4 -0.16 -26.94 6.62
CA PRO A 4 0.44 -25.73 6.09
C PRO A 4 -0.62 -24.62 6.08
N ASN A 5 -0.37 -23.55 6.83
CA ASN A 5 -1.14 -22.31 6.77
C ASN A 5 -0.95 -21.72 5.38
N ARG A 6 -1.84 -22.04 4.43
CA ARG A 6 -1.85 -21.38 3.12
C ARG A 6 -2.17 -19.92 3.38
N SER A 7 -1.16 -19.07 3.28
CA SER A 7 -1.31 -17.63 3.27
C SER A 7 -2.07 -17.23 2.02
N TYR A 8 -3.40 -17.14 2.13
CA TYR A 8 -4.20 -16.48 1.12
C TYR A 8 -3.83 -15.00 1.10
N SER A 9 -3.68 -14.42 -0.09
CA SER A 9 -3.55 -12.97 -0.19
C SER A 9 -4.83 -12.34 0.39
N VAL A 10 -4.69 -11.59 1.47
CA VAL A 10 -5.82 -10.91 2.14
C VAL A 10 -6.34 -9.74 1.30
N PHE A 11 -5.50 -9.24 0.40
CA PHE A 11 -5.80 -8.12 -0.49
C PHE A 11 -5.69 -8.53 -1.95
N SER A 12 -6.61 -8.00 -2.75
CA SER A 12 -6.60 -8.05 -4.21
C SER A 12 -5.79 -6.89 -4.81
N ASP A 13 -5.48 -6.96 -6.11
CA ASP A 13 -4.85 -5.86 -6.85
C ASP A 13 -5.69 -4.57 -6.84
N GLU A 14 -7.01 -4.71 -6.76
CA GLU A 14 -7.93 -3.56 -6.68
C GLU A 14 -7.83 -2.86 -5.32
N ASP A 15 -7.71 -3.63 -4.23
CA ASP A 15 -7.49 -3.07 -2.90
C ASP A 15 -6.19 -2.25 -2.85
N PHE A 16 -5.12 -2.74 -3.49
CA PHE A 16 -3.86 -1.99 -3.55
C PHE A 16 -3.98 -0.67 -4.32
N LYS A 17 -4.83 -0.59 -5.36
CA LYS A 17 -5.13 0.67 -6.06
C LYS A 17 -5.86 1.65 -5.16
N LEU A 18 -6.89 1.19 -4.43
CA LEU A 18 -7.64 2.00 -3.48
C LEU A 18 -6.73 2.52 -2.34
N LEU A 19 -5.88 1.66 -1.79
CA LEU A 19 -4.90 2.04 -0.77
C LEU A 19 -3.88 3.07 -1.31
N LYS A 20 -3.41 2.90 -2.56
CA LYS A 20 -2.48 3.83 -3.20
C LYS A 20 -3.12 5.22 -3.37
N GLU A 21 -4.39 5.30 -3.74
CA GLU A 21 -5.13 6.57 -3.82
C GLU A 21 -5.30 7.23 -2.44
N ALA A 22 -5.69 6.46 -1.42
CA ALA A 22 -5.83 6.97 -0.07
C ALA A 22 -4.52 7.55 0.49
N VAL A 23 -3.40 6.84 0.27
CA VAL A 23 -2.06 7.31 0.67
C VAL A 23 -1.67 8.57 -0.10
N ARG A 24 -1.93 8.64 -1.41
CA ARG A 24 -1.67 9.85 -2.21
C ARG A 24 -2.43 11.05 -1.67
N HIS A 25 -3.72 10.88 -1.39
CA HIS A 25 -4.54 11.95 -0.85
C HIS A 25 -4.04 12.41 0.52
N TRP A 26 -3.63 11.47 1.38
CA TRP A 26 -3.05 11.80 2.69
C TRP A 26 -1.77 12.65 2.55
N ILE A 27 -0.85 12.26 1.65
CA ILE A 27 0.40 13.00 1.39
C ILE A 27 0.07 14.44 0.97
N GLN A 28 -0.85 14.62 0.03
CA GLN A 28 -1.23 15.95 -0.48
C GLN A 28 -1.83 16.86 0.61
N THR A 29 -2.59 16.27 1.54
CA THR A 29 -3.25 17.01 2.62
C THR A 29 -2.30 17.29 3.81
N ASN A 30 -1.19 16.57 3.93
CA ASN A 30 -0.29 16.61 5.09
C ASN A 30 1.19 16.86 4.71
N ASP A 31 1.43 17.54 3.59
CA ASP A 31 2.74 17.64 2.92
C ASP A 31 3.89 18.08 3.86
N GLU A 32 3.62 18.97 4.82
CA GLU A 32 4.61 19.49 5.78
C GLU A 32 4.88 18.58 7.00
N SER A 33 4.27 17.39 7.06
CA SER A 33 4.50 16.44 8.15
C SER A 33 5.84 15.71 8.00
N GLU A 34 6.54 15.46 9.11
CA GLU A 34 7.70 14.56 9.13
C GLU A 34 7.34 13.12 8.66
N GLN A 35 6.05 12.78 8.65
CA GLN A 35 5.56 11.49 8.18
C GLN A 35 5.39 11.43 6.66
N THR A 36 5.40 12.55 5.94
CA THR A 36 5.24 12.62 4.48
C THR A 36 6.21 11.68 3.76
N SER A 37 7.48 11.67 4.17
CA SER A 37 8.51 10.77 3.63
C SER A 37 8.20 9.28 3.83
N LYS A 38 7.54 8.91 4.94
CA LYS A 38 7.13 7.51 5.21
C LYS A 38 5.97 7.11 4.31
N TYR A 39 4.99 8.00 4.14
CA TYR A 39 3.84 7.76 3.26
C TYR A 39 4.25 7.75 1.78
N ALA A 40 5.19 8.59 1.36
CA ALA A 40 5.76 8.54 0.01
C ALA A 40 6.41 7.18 -0.29
N ASN A 41 7.21 6.66 0.65
CA ASN A 41 7.78 5.31 0.52
C ASN A 41 6.71 4.22 0.48
N LEU A 42 5.64 4.35 1.27
CA LEU A 42 4.49 3.43 1.24
C LEU A 42 3.78 3.47 -0.12
N TYR A 43 3.55 4.65 -0.68
CA TYR A 43 2.93 4.83 -1.99
C TYR A 43 3.68 4.06 -3.10
N HIS A 44 5.01 4.13 -3.12
CA HIS A 44 5.83 3.37 -4.06
C HIS A 44 5.76 1.86 -3.85
N ARG A 45 5.74 1.40 -2.59
CA ARG A 45 5.60 -0.03 -2.25
C ARG A 45 4.25 -0.59 -2.71
N LEU A 46 3.16 0.16 -2.49
CA LEU A 46 1.83 -0.22 -2.95
C LEU A 46 1.75 -0.31 -4.48
N GLY A 47 2.42 0.60 -5.19
CA GLY A 47 2.52 0.55 -6.65
C GLY A 47 3.20 -0.74 -7.16
N ARG A 48 4.27 -1.18 -6.49
CA ARG A 48 4.96 -2.44 -6.83
C ARG A 48 4.16 -3.69 -6.44
N ALA A 49 3.39 -3.63 -5.36
CA ALA A 49 2.57 -4.74 -4.88
C ALA A 49 1.36 -5.00 -5.79
N ALA A 50 0.78 -3.96 -6.40
CA ALA A 50 -0.38 -4.05 -7.31
C ALA A 50 -0.05 -4.54 -8.74
N GLY A 51 1.15 -5.07 -8.97
CA GLY A 51 1.55 -5.64 -10.27
C GLY A 51 1.48 -4.67 -11.45
N THR A 52 1.44 -3.36 -11.23
CA THR A 52 1.44 -2.38 -12.33
C THR A 52 2.90 -2.23 -12.80
N PRO A 53 3.21 -2.49 -14.09
CA PRO A 53 4.57 -2.33 -14.62
C PRO A 53 5.08 -0.89 -14.51
#